data_AF-A0AAN7H9C1-F1
#
_entry.id   AF-A0AAN7H9C1-F1
#
_cell.length_a   1.000
_cell.length_b   1.000
_cell.length_c   1.000
_cell.angle_alpha   90.00
_cell.angle_beta   90.00
_cell.angle_gamma   90.00
#
_symmetry.space_group_name_H-M   'P 1'
#
loop_
_entity.id
_entity.type
_entity.pdbx_description
1 polymer ?
#
loop_
_entity_poly.entity_id
_entity_poly.type
_entity_poly.pdbx_seq_one_letter_code
_entity_poly.pdbx_strand_id
1 'polypeptide(L)'
;MHRVPTTSEVVPGALVNIVLKADQPTGRTVQGAVGQLLTRGNHPRGIKVRLTDGRVGRAQSIVGSAELSASQVQGEDSATVPSSTRAIGLDAYIKPAKQRGGARKARSATQEAGTETSLTGHPTETEESTCPVCGEFRGDVAALTHHVQSHFDD
;
A
#
# COMPACT_ATOMS: atom_id res chain seq x y z
N MET A 1 26.56 -3.21 2.07
CA MET A 1 26.24 -1.78 2.21
C MET A 1 25.36 -1.41 1.02
N HIS A 2 24.07 -1.13 1.22
CA HIS A 2 23.20 -0.74 0.10
C HIS A 2 23.66 0.62 -0.41
N ARG A 3 24.14 0.69 -1.65
CA ARG A 3 24.55 1.95 -2.28
C ARG A 3 23.32 2.80 -2.47
N VAL A 4 23.19 3.82 -1.62
CA VAL A 4 22.08 4.77 -1.68
C VAL A 4 22.22 5.60 -2.96
N PRO A 5 21.20 5.65 -3.83
CA PRO A 5 21.29 6.40 -5.06
C PRO A 5 21.31 7.91 -4.77
N THR A 6 22.02 8.65 -5.62
CA THR A 6 22.08 10.13 -5.55
C THR A 6 20.95 10.77 -6.34
N THR A 7 20.65 12.05 -6.09
CA THR A 7 19.49 12.73 -6.71
C THR A 7 19.60 12.80 -8.23
N SER A 8 20.83 12.75 -8.76
CA SER A 8 21.09 12.71 -10.19
C SER A 8 20.80 11.34 -10.83
N GLU A 9 20.84 10.27 -10.05
CA GLU A 9 20.56 8.91 -10.52
C GLU A 9 19.05 8.60 -10.51
N VAL A 10 18.27 9.31 -9.69
CA VAL A 10 16.83 9.10 -9.56
C VAL A 10 16.08 10.17 -10.35
N VAL A 11 15.67 9.81 -11.57
CA VAL A 11 14.86 10.67 -12.44
C VAL A 11 13.38 10.30 -12.36
N PRO A 12 12.45 11.26 -12.55
CA PRO A 12 11.03 10.95 -12.76
C PRO A 12 10.87 9.95 -13.92
N GLY A 13 10.06 8.91 -13.71
CA GLY A 13 9.87 7.80 -14.64
C GLY A 13 10.79 6.59 -14.39
N ALA A 14 11.85 6.73 -13.60
CA ALA A 14 12.74 5.60 -13.29
C ALA A 14 12.06 4.57 -12.38
N LEU A 15 12.37 3.29 -12.59
CA LEU A 15 11.98 2.20 -11.69
C LEU A 15 12.92 2.15 -10.48
N VAL A 16 12.34 2.22 -9.28
CA VAL A 16 13.08 2.26 -8.02
C VAL A 16 12.46 1.32 -6.99
N ASN A 17 13.29 0.83 -6.08
CA ASN A 17 12.84 0.19 -4.85
C ASN A 17 12.80 1.23 -3.73
N ILE A 18 11.62 1.45 -3.16
CA ILE A 18 11.41 2.41 -2.07
C ILE A 18 10.98 1.71 -0.79
N VAL A 19 11.35 2.27 0.36
CA VAL A 19 10.79 1.90 1.67
C VAL A 19 9.72 2.93 2.03
N LEU A 20 8.48 2.46 2.20
CA LEU A 20 7.37 3.29 2.66
C LEU A 20 7.53 3.59 4.16
N LYS A 21 6.86 4.64 4.64
CA LYS A 21 6.87 4.97 6.09
C LYS A 21 6.36 3.80 6.94
N ALA A 22 5.31 3.11 6.49
CA ALA A 22 4.75 1.94 7.16
C ALA A 22 5.72 0.75 7.23
N ASP A 23 6.60 0.63 6.24
CA ASP A 23 7.57 -0.47 6.12
C ASP A 23 8.96 -0.12 6.66
N GLN A 24 9.17 1.07 7.25
CA GLN A 24 10.43 1.41 7.92
C GLN A 24 10.86 0.45 9.04
N PRO A 25 9.97 -0.08 9.92
CA PRO A 25 10.38 -1.06 10.92
C PRO A 25 10.69 -2.44 10.34
N THR A 26 10.06 -2.82 9.21
CA THR A 26 10.24 -4.13 8.57
C THR A 26 11.33 -4.13 7.51
N GLY A 27 11.72 -2.96 7.00
CA GLY A 27 12.66 -2.81 5.90
C GLY A 27 12.11 -3.27 4.55
N ARG A 28 10.81 -3.57 4.44
CA ARG A 28 10.22 -4.04 3.19
C ARG A 28 10.30 -2.95 2.13
N THR A 29 10.70 -3.36 0.93
CA THR A 29 10.80 -2.48 -0.22
C THR A 29 9.70 -2.77 -1.21
N VAL A 30 9.20 -1.71 -1.83
CA VAL A 30 8.17 -1.75 -2.86
C VAL A 30 8.76 -1.17 -4.13
N GLN A 31 8.56 -1.88 -5.25
CA GLN A 31 8.92 -1.38 -6.57
C GLN A 31 7.86 -0.43 -7.12
N GLY A 32 8.31 0.62 -7.79
CA GLY A 32 7.44 1.49 -8.55
C GLY A 32 8.20 2.53 -9.37
N ALA A 33 7.49 3.20 -10.27
CA ALA A 33 8.02 4.30 -11.05
C ALA A 33 7.97 5.61 -10.25
N VAL A 34 9.03 6.42 -10.34
CA VAL A 34 9.09 7.73 -9.68
C VAL A 34 8.16 8.72 -10.38
N GLY A 35 7.22 9.31 -9.66
CA GLY A 35 6.41 10.43 -10.14
C GLY A 35 7.08 11.79 -9.84
N GLN A 36 7.53 12.00 -8.61
CA GLN A 36 8.10 13.30 -8.19
C GLN A 36 9.22 13.12 -7.17
N LEU A 37 10.31 13.88 -7.34
CA LEU A 37 11.36 14.04 -6.33
C LEU A 37 10.93 15.08 -5.28
N LEU A 38 10.96 14.70 -4.01
CA LEU A 38 10.60 15.57 -2.88
C LEU A 38 11.82 16.03 -2.06
N THR A 39 13.01 15.57 -2.41
CA THR A 39 14.25 15.91 -1.69
C THR A 39 15.05 16.93 -2.46
N ARG A 40 15.59 17.94 -1.77
CA ARG A 40 16.62 18.82 -2.31
C ARG A 40 17.99 18.34 -1.80
N GLY A 41 18.66 17.48 -2.57
CA GLY A 41 20.03 17.01 -2.31
C GLY A 41 20.19 15.54 -1.88
N ASN A 42 21.44 15.14 -1.62
CA ASN A 42 21.80 13.77 -1.27
C ASN A 42 21.54 13.49 0.22
N HIS A 43 20.89 12.37 0.51
CA HIS A 43 20.52 11.99 1.88
C HIS A 43 21.11 10.61 2.23
N PRO A 44 21.69 10.43 3.43
CA PRO A 44 22.46 9.22 3.79
C PRO A 44 21.62 7.93 3.82
N ARG A 45 20.29 8.06 4.02
CA ARG A 45 19.33 6.95 4.02
C ARG A 45 18.46 6.86 2.77
N GLY A 46 18.77 7.65 1.74
CA GLY A 46 18.02 7.67 0.50
C GLY A 46 17.10 8.87 0.32
N ILE A 47 16.74 9.05 -0.95
CA ILE A 47 16.01 10.19 -1.47
C ILE A 47 14.52 9.95 -1.27
N LYS A 48 13.84 10.95 -0.72
CA LYS A 48 12.38 10.97 -0.64
C LYS A 48 11.79 11.18 -2.04
N VAL A 49 11.03 10.20 -2.49
CA VAL A 49 10.32 10.21 -3.77
C VAL A 49 8.85 9.87 -3.58
N ARG A 50 8.01 10.40 -4.46
CA ARG A 50 6.62 10.00 -4.64
C ARG A 50 6.54 9.11 -5.87
N LEU A 51 5.94 7.93 -5.75
CA LEU A 51 5.66 7.06 -6.89
C LEU A 51 4.50 7.60 -7.72
N THR A 52 4.37 7.11 -8.95
CA THR A 52 3.19 7.34 -9.81
C THR A 52 1.88 6.94 -9.13
N ASP A 53 1.93 5.92 -8.26
CA ASP A 53 0.78 5.44 -7.48
C ASP A 53 0.40 6.38 -6.32
N GLY A 54 1.09 7.50 -6.15
CA GLY A 54 0.85 8.47 -5.07
C GLY A 54 1.52 8.12 -3.73
N ARG A 55 2.06 6.92 -3.57
CA ARG A 55 2.79 6.47 -2.38
C ARG A 55 4.13 7.22 -2.22
N VAL A 56 4.53 7.51 -0.98
CA VAL A 56 5.75 8.27 -0.65
C VAL A 56 6.70 7.44 0.20
N GLY A 57 7.98 7.39 -0.17
CA GLY A 57 9.00 6.62 0.55
C GLY A 57 10.43 7.09 0.30
N ARG A 58 11.40 6.37 0.87
CA ARG A 58 12.84 6.59 0.65
C ARG A 58 13.34 5.58 -0.39
N ALA A 59 13.95 6.05 -1.48
CA ALA A 59 14.57 5.21 -2.47
C ALA A 59 15.86 4.57 -1.93
N GLN A 60 15.94 3.24 -1.97
CA GLN A 60 17.12 2.47 -1.54
C GLN A 60 17.97 1.97 -2.71
N SER A 61 17.34 1.65 -3.84
CA SER A 61 18.06 1.22 -5.05
C SER A 61 17.27 1.55 -6.32
N ILE A 62 18.00 1.77 -7.40
CA ILE A 62 17.46 1.88 -8.75
C ILE A 62 17.39 0.48 -9.37
N VAL A 63 16.27 0.14 -10.01
CA VAL A 63 16.18 -1.07 -10.84
C VAL A 63 16.75 -0.66 -12.19
N GLY A 64 18.04 -0.94 -12.38
CA GLY A 64 18.75 -0.52 -13.59
C GLY A 64 18.09 -1.10 -14.84
N SER A 65 17.83 -0.25 -15.82
CA SER A 65 17.36 -0.60 -17.17
C SER A 65 18.42 -1.34 -18.00
N ALA A 66 19.31 -2.10 -17.36
CA ALA A 66 20.44 -2.79 -17.99
C ALA A 66 20.04 -4.14 -18.62
N GLU A 67 18.75 -4.47 -18.64
CA GLU A 67 18.21 -5.72 -19.19
C GLU A 67 17.64 -5.53 -20.61
N LEU A 68 18.00 -4.44 -21.31
CA LEU A 68 17.71 -4.29 -22.74
C LEU A 68 18.89 -4.72 -23.65
N SER A 69 19.97 -5.26 -23.08
CA SER A 69 21.10 -5.82 -23.84
C SER A 69 21.16 -7.35 -23.87
N ALA A 70 20.19 -8.06 -23.27
CA ALA A 70 20.03 -9.51 -23.44
C ALA A 70 19.10 -9.83 -24.62
N SER A 71 19.26 -9.10 -25.73
CA SER A 71 18.94 -9.66 -27.05
C SER A 71 20.02 -10.69 -27.39
N GLN A 72 20.01 -11.84 -26.72
CA GLN A 72 20.75 -13.01 -27.15
C GLN A 72 19.77 -13.90 -27.91
N VAL A 73 19.38 -13.40 -29.08
CA VAL A 73 18.89 -14.21 -30.18
C VAL A 73 20.14 -14.79 -30.83
N GLN A 74 20.42 -16.07 -30.58
CA GLN A 74 21.16 -16.91 -31.50
C GLN A 74 20.29 -18.13 -31.77
N GLY A 75 19.65 -18.14 -32.94
CA GLY A 75 19.21 -19.36 -33.61
C GLY A 75 20.44 -20.24 -33.91
N GLU A 76 20.32 -21.55 -33.77
CA GLU A 76 19.88 -22.50 -34.81
C GLU A 76 21.07 -23.12 -35.55
N ASP A 77 21.46 -24.33 -35.14
CA ASP A 77 21.66 -25.53 -35.97
C ASP A 77 22.41 -26.62 -35.17
N SER A 78 22.13 -27.89 -35.51
CA SER A 78 22.87 -29.12 -35.14
C SER A 78 22.60 -29.77 -33.77
N ALA A 79 21.53 -30.57 -33.77
CA ALA A 79 21.50 -31.96 -33.30
C ALA A 79 22.17 -32.30 -31.95
N THR A 80 21.41 -32.20 -30.86
CA THR A 80 21.51 -33.16 -29.74
C THR A 80 20.13 -33.37 -29.12
N VAL A 81 19.68 -34.62 -29.12
CA VAL A 81 18.35 -35.10 -28.73
C VAL A 81 18.10 -34.91 -27.23
N PRO A 82 17.02 -34.27 -26.76
CA PRO A 82 16.59 -34.39 -25.37
C PRO A 82 15.71 -35.63 -25.20
N SER A 83 16.30 -36.72 -24.70
CA SER A 83 15.55 -37.88 -24.21
C SER A 83 14.90 -37.56 -22.86
N SER A 84 13.65 -38.03 -22.69
CA SER A 84 12.85 -38.03 -21.46
C SER A 84 11.85 -36.88 -21.27
N THR A 85 11.07 -36.56 -22.31
CA THR A 85 9.74 -35.97 -22.11
C THR A 85 8.76 -37.09 -21.74
N ARG A 86 8.59 -37.35 -20.44
CA ARG A 86 7.55 -38.23 -19.93
C ARG A 86 6.20 -37.57 -20.19
N ALA A 87 5.46 -38.07 -21.20
CA ALA A 87 4.11 -37.61 -21.49
C ALA A 87 3.22 -37.81 -20.25
N ILE A 88 2.78 -36.72 -19.64
CA ILE A 88 1.80 -36.74 -18.55
C ILE A 88 0.44 -36.97 -19.21
N GLY A 89 -0.13 -38.16 -19.03
CA GLY A 89 -1.42 -38.54 -19.60
C GLY A 89 -2.60 -37.74 -19.03
N LEU A 90 -3.65 -37.59 -19.83
CA LEU A 90 -4.90 -36.87 -19.50
C LEU A 90 -5.60 -37.36 -18.22
N ASP A 91 -5.27 -38.57 -17.76
CA ASP A 91 -5.89 -39.22 -16.60
C ASP A 91 -5.53 -38.55 -15.26
N ALA A 92 -4.50 -37.70 -15.23
CA ALA A 92 -4.11 -36.94 -14.03
C ALA A 92 -5.13 -35.86 -13.61
N TYR A 93 -6.05 -35.47 -14.51
CA TYR A 93 -7.00 -34.38 -14.26
C TYR A 93 -8.42 -34.85 -13.91
N ILE A 94 -8.69 -36.16 -13.94
CA ILE A 94 -10.00 -36.71 -13.62
C ILE A 94 -10.04 -37.06 -12.12
N LYS A 95 -10.69 -36.21 -11.30
CA LYS A 95 -10.97 -36.54 -9.90
C LYS A 95 -12.12 -37.57 -9.83
N PRO A 96 -11.94 -38.73 -9.17
CA PRO A 96 -13.05 -39.65 -8.94
C PRO A 96 -14.03 -39.07 -7.91
N ALA A 97 -15.33 -39.11 -8.22
CA ALA A 97 -16.38 -38.77 -7.28
C ALA A 97 -16.58 -39.91 -6.26
N LYS A 98 -16.16 -39.73 -5.00
CA LYS A 98 -16.45 -40.67 -3.92
C LYS A 98 -17.37 -40.08 -2.86
N GLN A 99 -18.63 -40.46 -3.02
CA GLN A 99 -19.63 -40.91 -2.05
C GLN A 99 -19.92 -40.13 -0.75
N ARG A 100 -21.22 -39.89 -0.61
CA ARG A 100 -21.97 -39.30 0.49
C ARG A 100 -21.84 -40.12 1.78
N GLY A 101 -21.63 -39.43 2.91
CA GLY A 101 -21.81 -39.96 4.26
C GLY A 101 -22.19 -38.82 5.21
N GLY A 102 -23.42 -38.85 5.74
CA GLY A 102 -24.07 -37.73 6.40
C GLY A 102 -23.74 -37.53 7.89
N ALA A 103 -23.73 -36.24 8.26
CA ALA A 103 -24.30 -35.59 9.44
C ALA A 103 -24.20 -36.28 10.82
N ARG A 104 -23.41 -35.69 11.75
CA ARG A 104 -23.77 -35.39 13.16
C ARG A 104 -22.86 -34.32 13.78
N LYS A 105 -23.34 -33.08 14.00
CA LYS A 105 -23.19 -32.30 15.26
C LYS A 105 -23.76 -30.88 15.12
N ALA A 106 -24.79 -30.57 15.92
CA ALA A 106 -25.11 -29.19 16.31
C ALA A 106 -25.99 -29.22 17.56
N ARG A 107 -25.40 -28.95 18.74
CA ARG A 107 -25.90 -28.32 19.98
C ARG A 107 -24.64 -28.19 20.89
N SER A 108 -24.32 -27.14 21.64
CA SER A 108 -24.98 -25.89 22.05
C SER A 108 -24.00 -25.16 22.98
N ALA A 109 -23.90 -23.84 22.92
CA ALA A 109 -23.51 -22.92 24.01
C ALA A 109 -23.46 -21.50 23.39
N THR A 110 -24.58 -20.79 23.31
CA THR A 110 -25.09 -19.89 24.38
C THR A 110 -24.06 -18.83 24.74
N GLN A 111 -24.24 -17.65 24.15
CA GLN A 111 -23.68 -16.37 24.59
C GLN A 111 -24.86 -15.40 24.68
N GLU A 112 -25.11 -14.88 25.88
CA GLU A 112 -26.05 -13.79 26.20
C GLU A 112 -25.17 -12.69 26.82
N ALA A 113 -25.04 -11.54 26.15
CA ALA A 113 -25.82 -10.30 26.38
C ALA A 113 -25.39 -9.57 27.68
N GLY A 114 -24.57 -8.52 27.57
CA GLY A 114 -25.02 -7.11 27.62
C GLY A 114 -24.41 -6.46 28.88
N THR A 115 -24.12 -5.17 29.05
CA THR A 115 -24.33 -3.91 28.31
C THR A 115 -23.62 -2.83 29.14
N GLU A 116 -22.81 -1.97 28.53
CA GLU A 116 -22.68 -0.54 28.86
C GLU A 116 -21.77 0.12 27.81
N THR A 117 -22.34 0.78 26.81
CA THR A 117 -22.63 2.23 26.82
C THR A 117 -21.35 3.06 26.80
N SER A 118 -20.86 3.39 25.61
CA SER A 118 -20.47 4.78 25.33
C SER A 118 -20.14 5.03 23.86
N LEU A 119 -20.94 5.92 23.28
CA LEU A 119 -20.58 6.89 22.25
C LEU A 119 -20.51 6.39 20.81
N THR A 120 -21.73 6.20 20.29
CA THR A 120 -22.12 6.48 18.91
C THR A 120 -21.78 7.91 18.49
N GLY A 121 -21.26 8.09 17.28
CA GLY A 121 -21.12 9.40 16.65
C GLY A 121 -20.67 9.27 15.21
N HIS A 122 -21.60 8.85 14.36
CA HIS A 122 -21.44 8.89 12.90
C HIS A 122 -22.60 9.73 12.32
N PRO A 123 -22.42 10.23 11.10
CA PRO A 123 -22.34 11.63 10.71
C PRO A 123 -23.71 12.29 10.54
N THR A 124 -23.80 13.59 10.78
CA THR A 124 -24.94 14.41 10.29
C THR A 124 -24.39 15.76 9.86
N GLU A 125 -24.70 16.13 8.63
CA GLU A 125 -24.37 17.38 7.95
C GLU A 125 -24.42 18.56 8.91
N THR A 126 -23.26 19.04 9.35
CA THR A 126 -23.23 20.23 10.17
C THR A 126 -23.36 21.44 9.28
N GLU A 127 -24.46 22.16 9.46
CA GLU A 127 -24.63 23.51 8.95
C GLU A 127 -23.62 24.41 9.69
N GLU A 128 -22.42 24.48 9.14
CA GLU A 128 -21.35 25.34 9.63
C GLU A 128 -21.80 26.81 9.56
N SER A 129 -21.86 27.48 10.72
CA SER A 129 -22.15 28.91 10.78
C SER A 129 -20.92 29.68 11.26
N THR A 130 -20.76 30.89 10.75
CA THR A 130 -19.61 31.76 11.07
C THR A 130 -19.89 32.59 12.31
N CYS A 131 -18.85 32.84 13.11
CA CYS A 131 -18.92 33.66 14.30
C CYS A 131 -19.28 35.12 13.99
N PRO A 132 -20.36 35.68 14.57
CA PRO A 132 -20.74 37.06 14.31
C PRO A 132 -19.87 38.10 15.02
N VAL A 133 -19.05 37.70 16.00
CA VAL A 133 -18.19 38.62 16.78
C VAL A 133 -16.92 38.96 16.01
N CYS A 134 -16.27 37.97 15.40
CA CYS A 134 -14.99 38.14 14.71
C CYS A 134 -15.04 37.84 13.21
N GLY A 135 -16.05 37.13 12.71
CA GLY A 135 -16.20 36.79 11.29
C GLY A 135 -15.23 35.72 10.76
N GLU A 136 -14.26 35.27 11.57
CA GLU A 136 -13.15 34.44 11.09
C GLU A 136 -13.25 32.97 11.55
N PHE A 137 -13.98 32.71 12.63
CA PHE A 137 -14.23 31.36 13.12
C PHE A 137 -15.46 30.74 12.45
N ARG A 138 -15.29 29.61 11.76
CA ARG A 138 -16.36 28.84 11.11
C ARG A 138 -16.35 27.41 11.63
N GLY A 139 -17.49 26.96 12.12
CA GLY A 139 -17.64 25.59 12.60
C GLY A 139 -19.04 25.30 13.10
N ASP A 140 -19.17 24.13 13.71
CA ASP A 140 -20.42 23.63 14.25
C ASP A 140 -20.90 24.52 15.39
N VAL A 141 -22.23 24.59 15.60
CA VAL A 141 -22.84 25.48 16.62
C VAL A 141 -22.24 25.29 18.01
N ALA A 142 -21.87 24.05 18.38
CA ALA A 142 -21.20 23.77 19.65
C ALA A 142 -19.80 24.39 19.74
N ALA A 143 -19.01 24.31 18.66
CA ALA A 143 -17.68 24.92 18.60
C ALA A 143 -17.78 26.45 18.54
N LEU A 144 -18.76 26.97 17.81
CA LEU A 144 -19.03 28.39 17.72
C LEU A 144 -19.45 28.98 19.08
N THR A 145 -20.28 28.26 19.84
CA THR A 145 -20.70 28.68 21.19
C THR A 145 -19.50 28.82 22.13
N HIS A 146 -18.58 27.86 22.12
CA HIS A 146 -17.38 27.90 22.96
C HIS A 146 -16.41 29.01 22.54
N HIS A 147 -16.29 29.28 21.23
CA HIS A 147 -15.47 30.37 20.72
C HIS A 147 -16.06 31.74 21.06
N VAL A 148 -17.38 31.91 20.95
CA VAL A 148 -18.07 33.15 21.32
C VAL A 148 -17.92 33.46 22.81
N GLN A 149 -17.98 32.46 23.69
CA GLN A 149 -17.75 32.64 25.13
C GLN A 149 -16.38 33.25 25.43
N SER A 150 -15.32 32.80 24.74
CA SER A 150 -13.96 33.33 24.94
C SER A 150 -13.78 34.81 24.60
N HIS A 151 -14.69 35.43 23.86
CA HIS A 151 -14.67 36.87 23.60
C HIS A 151 -15.28 37.73 24.72
N PHE A 152 -16.08 37.16 25.62
CA PHE A 152 -16.77 37.89 26.70
C PHE A 152 -16.10 37.73 28.08
N ASP A 153 -15.15 36.80 28.21
CA ASP A 153 -14.39 36.53 29.44
C ASP A 153 -13.08 37.36 29.55
N ASP A 154 -12.81 38.28 28.62
CA ASP A 154 -11.71 39.26 28.62
C ASP A 154 -12.27 40.70 28.76
#